data_AF-A0A087TE90-F1
#
_entry.id   AF-A0A087TE90-F1
#
_cell.length_a   1.000
_cell.length_b   1.000
_cell.length_c   1.000
_cell.angle_alpha   90.00
_cell.angle_beta   90.00
_cell.angle_gamma   90.00
#
_symmetry.space_group_name_H-M   'P 1'
#
loop_
_entity.id
_entity.type
_entity.pdbx_description
1 polymer ?
#
loop_
_entity_poly.entity_id
_entity_poly.type
_entity_poly.pdbx_seq_one_letter_code
_entity_poly.pdbx_strand_id
1 'polypeptide(L)'
;MLGWFMCKSVSYLQGVSVSASINTLVAISIDRFLAICYPLKCQMTTRNARRIIVVIWVFSLLITLPWAMYFHLEPIDPSTPEITLCMESWPQEESETLYFLVANLGLCYLLPLCIISMCYIGIWIKVCRRSIPGETKGTNADLMR
;
A
#
# COMPACT_ATOMS: atom_id res chain seq x y z
N MET A 1 -3.03 -17.14 28.92
CA MET A 1 -4.14 -16.40 28.28
C MET A 1 -3.69 -15.12 27.60
N LEU A 2 -2.96 -14.22 28.27
CA LEU A 2 -2.51 -12.96 27.66
C LEU A 2 -1.62 -13.17 26.42
N GLY A 3 -0.68 -14.12 26.46
CA GLY A 3 0.20 -14.43 25.33
C GLY A 3 -0.53 -14.89 24.05
N TRP A 4 -1.59 -15.68 24.19
CA TRP A 4 -2.41 -16.11 23.04
C TRP A 4 -3.17 -14.93 22.40
N PHE A 5 -3.78 -14.07 23.23
CA PHE A 5 -4.48 -12.89 22.75
C PHE A 5 -3.52 -11.88 22.10
N MET A 6 -2.34 -11.67 22.70
CA MET A 6 -1.31 -10.78 22.14
C MET A 6 -0.74 -11.33 20.83
N CYS A 7 -0.51 -12.64 20.72
CA CYS A 7 -0.05 -13.27 19.49
C CYS A 7 -0.99 -12.96 18.30
N LYS A 8 -2.29 -13.20 18.47
CA LYS A 8 -3.28 -12.91 17.41
C LYS A 8 -3.44 -11.41 17.15
N SER A 9 -3.53 -10.60 18.19
CA SER A 9 -3.80 -9.17 18.03
C SER A 9 -2.60 -8.39 17.46
N VAL A 10 -1.36 -8.70 17.88
CA VAL A 10 -0.16 -8.04 17.36
C VAL A 10 0.05 -8.38 15.90
N SER A 11 -0.02 -9.65 15.50
CA SER A 11 0.13 -10.06 14.09
C SER A 11 -0.94 -9.42 13.22
N TYR A 12 -2.20 -9.39 13.69
CA TYR A 12 -3.28 -8.72 12.98
C TYR A 12 -3.04 -7.21 12.82
N LEU A 13 -2.71 -6.51 13.92
CA LEU A 13 -2.45 -5.08 13.91
C LEU A 13 -1.24 -4.71 13.05
N GLN A 14 -0.22 -5.56 12.99
CA GLN A 14 0.92 -5.39 12.11
C GLN A 14 0.47 -5.39 10.64
N GLY A 15 -0.33 -6.37 10.22
CA GLY A 15 -0.87 -6.44 8.86
C GLY A 15 -1.73 -5.22 8.51
N VAL A 16 -2.61 -4.82 9.43
CA VAL A 16 -3.44 -3.60 9.28
C VAL A 16 -2.58 -2.34 9.14
N SER A 17 -1.52 -2.21 9.94
CA SER A 17 -0.64 -1.02 9.93
C SER A 17 0.14 -0.89 8.61
N VAL A 18 0.66 -2.00 8.09
CA VAL A 18 1.35 -2.03 6.79
C VAL A 18 0.37 -1.62 5.67
N SER A 19 -0.82 -2.22 5.66
CA SER A 19 -1.84 -1.90 4.66
C SER A 19 -2.26 -0.44 4.74
N ALA A 20 -2.58 0.07 5.93
CA ALA A 20 -2.96 1.47 6.15
C ALA A 20 -1.89 2.46 5.66
N SER A 21 -0.61 2.14 5.85
CA SER A 21 0.51 2.98 5.39
C SER A 21 0.56 3.08 3.86
N ILE A 22 0.48 1.94 3.16
CA ILE A 22 0.48 1.89 1.70
C ILE A 22 -0.75 2.62 1.13
N ASN A 23 -1.90 2.44 1.74
CA ASN A 23 -3.14 3.10 1.34
C ASN A 23 -3.08 4.62 1.53
N THR A 24 -2.38 5.08 2.58
CA THR A 24 -2.10 6.49 2.79
C THR A 24 -1.22 7.05 1.66
N LEU A 25 -0.20 6.31 1.23
CA LEU A 25 0.64 6.71 0.08
C LEU A 25 -0.18 6.81 -1.21
N VAL A 26 -1.11 5.89 -1.45
CA VAL A 26 -2.04 5.95 -2.60
C VAL A 26 -2.88 7.22 -2.53
N ALA A 27 -3.49 7.53 -1.38
CA ALA A 27 -4.32 8.72 -1.20
C ALA A 27 -3.53 10.01 -1.46
N ILE A 28 -2.31 10.13 -0.93
CA ILE A 28 -1.41 11.26 -1.17
C ILE A 28 -1.06 11.36 -2.65
N SER A 29 -0.74 10.25 -3.31
CA SER A 29 -0.36 10.23 -4.73
C SER A 29 -1.50 10.69 -5.63
N ILE A 30 -2.73 10.26 -5.35
CA ILE A 30 -3.91 10.65 -6.11
C ILE A 30 -4.22 12.14 -5.90
N ASP A 31 -4.15 12.63 -4.65
CA ASP A 31 -4.34 14.06 -4.35
C ASP A 31 -3.38 14.93 -5.17
N ARG A 32 -2.09 14.57 -5.18
CA ARG A 32 -1.07 15.25 -5.98
C ARG A 32 -1.34 15.18 -7.48
N PHE A 33 -1.72 14.00 -7.99
CA PHE A 33 -2.02 13.83 -9.41
C PHE A 33 -3.17 14.74 -9.84
N LEU A 34 -4.25 14.80 -9.06
CA LEU A 34 -5.42 15.60 -9.38
C LEU A 34 -5.14 17.11 -9.31
N ALA A 35 -4.42 17.56 -8.28
CA ALA A 35 -4.02 18.95 -8.13
C ALA A 35 -3.16 19.46 -9.32
N ILE A 36 -2.24 18.64 -9.82
CA ILE A 36 -1.31 19.02 -10.90
C ILE A 36 -1.93 18.87 -12.30
N CYS A 37 -2.64 17.77 -12.54
CA CYS A 37 -3.14 17.42 -13.87
C CYS A 37 -4.49 18.08 -14.19
N TYR A 38 -5.35 18.30 -13.20
CA TYR A 38 -6.72 18.80 -13.37
C TYR A 38 -7.06 20.01 -12.49
N PRO A 39 -6.26 21.10 -12.54
CA PRO A 39 -6.39 22.25 -11.64
C PRO A 39 -7.75 22.97 -11.70
N LEU A 40 -8.51 22.84 -12.79
CA LEU A 40 -9.79 23.52 -13.03
C LEU A 40 -11.02 22.60 -13.06
N LYS A 41 -10.84 21.27 -13.12
CA LYS A 41 -11.95 20.32 -13.38
C LYS A 41 -12.14 19.22 -12.35
N CYS A 42 -11.13 18.88 -11.56
CA CYS A 42 -11.23 17.69 -10.73
C CYS A 42 -10.30 17.80 -9.53
N GLN A 43 -10.78 18.48 -8.48
CA GLN A 43 -10.42 18.00 -7.15
C GLN A 43 -11.01 16.60 -7.05
N MET A 44 -10.27 15.64 -6.46
CA MET A 44 -10.90 14.39 -6.07
C MET A 44 -12.10 14.78 -5.23
N THR A 45 -13.32 14.61 -5.74
CA THR A 45 -14.47 14.86 -4.90
C THR A 45 -14.28 13.95 -3.71
N THR A 46 -14.30 14.52 -2.50
CA THR A 46 -14.01 13.82 -1.24
C THR A 46 -14.80 12.51 -1.14
N ARG A 47 -15.97 12.46 -1.80
CA ARG A 47 -16.82 11.28 -1.97
C ARG A 47 -16.15 10.10 -2.69
N ASN A 48 -15.43 10.33 -3.79
CA ASN A 48 -14.74 9.28 -4.54
C ASN A 48 -13.47 8.81 -3.83
N ALA A 49 -12.70 9.73 -3.26
CA ALA A 49 -11.56 9.43 -2.39
C ALA A 49 -11.99 8.54 -1.22
N ARG A 50 -13.06 8.94 -0.52
CA ARG A 50 -13.63 8.20 0.59
C ARG A 50 -14.15 6.83 0.17
N ARG A 51 -14.76 6.69 -1.02
CA ARG A 51 -15.16 5.37 -1.53
C ARG A 51 -13.97 4.46 -1.75
N ILE A 52 -12.90 4.95 -2.37
CA ILE A 52 -11.67 4.17 -2.60
C ILE A 52 -11.07 3.75 -1.26
N ILE A 53 -10.96 4.69 -0.30
CA ILE A 53 -10.45 4.41 1.05
C ILE A 53 -11.33 3.36 1.76
N VAL A 54 -12.66 3.47 1.70
CA VAL A 54 -13.56 2.51 2.35
C VAL A 54 -13.44 1.12 1.73
N VAL A 55 -13.39 1.03 0.40
CA VAL A 55 -13.19 -0.25 -0.31
C VAL A 55 -11.87 -0.87 0.12
N ILE A 56 -10.80 -0.08 0.10
CA ILE A 56 -9.48 -0.48 0.54
C ILE A 56 -9.49 -1.00 1.99
N TRP A 57 -10.08 -0.27 2.93
CA TRP A 57 -10.15 -0.70 4.33
C TRP A 57 -10.91 -2.02 4.48
N VAL A 58 -12.06 -2.16 3.81
CA VAL A 58 -12.84 -3.41 3.83
C VAL A 58 -12.02 -4.55 3.25
N PHE A 59 -11.34 -4.34 2.13
CA PHE A 59 -10.45 -5.34 1.54
C PHE A 59 -9.28 -5.69 2.46
N SER A 60 -8.60 -4.71 3.06
CA SER A 60 -7.51 -4.94 4.03
C SER A 60 -7.96 -5.73 5.25
N LEU A 61 -9.14 -5.42 5.80
CA LEU A 61 -9.70 -6.15 6.93
C LEU A 61 -10.04 -7.59 6.55
N LEU A 62 -10.59 -7.81 5.36
CA LEU A 62 -10.90 -9.15 4.85
C LEU A 62 -9.65 -9.96 4.57
N ILE A 63 -8.62 -9.33 4.00
CA ILE A 63 -7.39 -10.01 3.64
C ILE A 63 -6.57 -10.39 4.86
N THR A 64 -6.67 -9.66 5.97
CA THR A 64 -5.94 -9.94 7.22
C THR A 64 -6.69 -10.91 8.14
N LEU A 65 -7.92 -11.33 7.80
CA LEU A 65 -8.67 -12.34 8.56
C LEU A 65 -7.90 -13.66 8.76
N PRO A 66 -7.21 -14.21 7.75
CA PRO A 66 -6.44 -15.43 7.90
C PRO A 66 -5.34 -15.30 8.94
N TRP A 67 -4.67 -14.14 9.05
CA TRP A 67 -3.68 -13.91 10.09
C TRP A 67 -4.26 -13.98 11.50
N ALA A 68 -5.48 -13.48 11.71
CA ALA A 68 -6.16 -13.63 13.00
C ALA A 68 -6.52 -15.11 13.30
N MET A 69 -6.75 -15.91 12.26
CA MET A 69 -7.12 -17.32 12.40
C MET A 69 -5.90 -18.23 12.57
N TYR A 70 -4.88 -18.10 11.72
CA TYR A 70 -3.75 -19.03 11.59
C TYR A 70 -2.55 -18.70 12.46
N PHE A 71 -2.44 -17.50 13.06
CA PHE A 71 -1.42 -17.26 14.09
C PHE A 71 -1.79 -17.95 15.41
N HIS A 72 -0.93 -18.85 15.87
CA HIS A 72 -1.10 -19.61 17.10
C HIS A 72 0.17 -19.56 17.95
N LEU A 73 -0.03 -19.72 19.26
CA LEU A 73 1.06 -19.82 20.20
C LEU A 73 1.44 -21.30 20.30
N GLU A 74 2.59 -21.68 19.78
CA GLU A 74 3.08 -23.06 19.74
C GLU A 74 4.43 -23.20 20.46
N PRO A 75 4.69 -24.32 21.16
CA PRO A 75 5.99 -24.58 21.76
C PRO A 75 7.06 -24.76 20.67
N ILE A 76 8.27 -24.24 20.92
CA ILE A 76 9.40 -24.35 19.97
C ILE A 76 9.76 -25.82 19.74
N ASP A 77 9.74 -26.61 20.81
CA ASP A 77 10.04 -28.03 20.78
C ASP A 77 9.07 -28.76 21.73
N PRO A 78 8.49 -29.91 21.34
CA PRO A 78 7.67 -30.72 22.24
C PRO A 78 8.36 -31.11 23.54
N SER A 79 9.71 -31.12 23.58
CA SER A 79 10.50 -31.36 24.79
C SER A 79 10.64 -30.15 25.72
N THR A 80 10.34 -28.93 25.27
CA THR A 80 10.43 -27.68 26.06
C THR A 80 9.13 -26.86 26.00
N PRO A 81 8.02 -27.39 26.58
CA PRO A 81 6.70 -26.77 26.47
C PRO A 81 6.57 -25.39 27.15
N GLU A 82 7.54 -24.99 27.96
CA GLU A 82 7.56 -23.68 28.61
C GLU A 82 7.95 -22.54 27.65
N ILE A 83 8.63 -22.86 26.54
CA ILE A 83 9.08 -21.86 25.57
C ILE A 83 8.14 -21.91 24.36
N THR A 84 7.22 -20.95 24.30
CA THR A 84 6.23 -20.84 23.22
C THR A 84 6.49 -19.62 22.33
N LEU A 85 6.37 -19.78 21.02
CA LEU A 85 6.44 -18.71 20.03
C LEU A 85 5.09 -18.51 19.33
N CYS A 86 4.87 -17.30 18.85
CA CYS A 86 3.75 -16.97 18.00
C CYS A 86 4.13 -17.29 16.55
N MET A 87 3.61 -18.39 16.02
CA MET A 87 3.93 -18.87 14.67
C MET A 87 2.66 -18.99 13.85
N GLU A 88 2.81 -18.94 12.54
CA GLU A 88 1.73 -19.13 11.59
C GLU A 88 1.57 -20.64 11.34
N SER A 89 0.42 -21.20 11.69
CA SER A 89 0.13 -22.63 11.54
C SER A 89 -0.91 -22.81 10.44
N TRP A 90 -0.47 -22.99 9.19
CA TRP A 90 -1.38 -23.29 8.08
C TRP A 90 -1.67 -24.78 7.99
N PRO A 91 -2.92 -25.18 7.70
CA PRO A 91 -3.27 -26.60 7.54
C PRO A 91 -2.63 -27.24 6.30
N GLN A 92 -2.26 -26.44 5.30
CA GLN A 92 -1.56 -26.85 4.08
C GLN A 92 -0.59 -25.74 3.62
N GLU A 93 0.68 -26.10 3.39
CA GLU A 93 1.75 -25.22 2.89
C GLU A 93 1.39 -24.51 1.57
N GLU A 94 0.66 -25.20 0.69
CA GLU A 94 0.17 -24.63 -0.58
C GLU A 94 -0.82 -23.48 -0.36
N SER A 95 -1.65 -23.57 0.68
CA SER A 95 -2.61 -22.53 1.04
C SER A 95 -1.94 -21.30 1.63
N GLU A 96 -0.87 -21.48 2.39
CA GLU A 96 -0.02 -20.39 2.88
C GLU A 96 0.60 -19.61 1.73
N THR A 97 1.25 -20.33 0.82
CA THR A 97 1.98 -19.74 -0.31
C THR A 97 1.03 -18.99 -1.24
N LEU A 98 -0.12 -19.58 -1.58
CA LEU A 98 -1.14 -18.92 -2.40
C LEU A 98 -1.69 -17.67 -1.74
N TYR A 99 -1.97 -17.71 -0.44
CA TYR A 99 -2.46 -16.56 0.29
C TYR A 99 -1.40 -15.44 0.33
N PHE A 100 -0.15 -15.77 0.63
CA PHE A 100 0.93 -14.78 0.65
C PHE A 100 1.15 -14.14 -0.73
N LEU A 101 1.24 -14.94 -1.79
CA LEU A 101 1.51 -14.45 -3.15
C LEU A 101 0.33 -13.67 -3.75
N VAL A 102 -0.89 -14.18 -3.63
CA VAL A 102 -2.06 -13.59 -4.29
C VAL A 102 -2.64 -12.47 -3.45
N ALA A 103 -2.88 -12.74 -2.16
CA ALA A 103 -3.60 -11.82 -1.29
C ALA A 103 -2.66 -10.74 -0.74
N ASN A 104 -1.52 -11.11 -0.16
CA ASN A 104 -0.61 -10.12 0.43
C ASN A 104 0.20 -9.39 -0.66
N LEU A 105 0.97 -10.11 -1.47
CA LEU A 105 1.84 -9.50 -2.48
C LEU A 105 1.02 -8.86 -3.61
N GLY A 106 0.05 -9.58 -4.18
CA GLY A 106 -0.78 -9.07 -5.28
C GLY A 106 -1.64 -7.86 -4.88
N LEU A 107 -2.54 -8.06 -3.92
CA LEU A 107 -3.57 -7.07 -3.61
C LEU A 107 -3.10 -5.97 -2.65
N CYS A 108 -2.25 -6.28 -1.67
CA CYS A 108 -1.77 -5.28 -0.70
C CYS A 108 -0.48 -4.56 -1.12
N TYR A 109 0.27 -5.07 -2.11
CA TYR A 109 1.53 -4.46 -2.51
C TYR A 109 1.55 -4.03 -3.98
N LEU A 110 1.34 -4.96 -4.91
CA LEU A 110 1.44 -4.68 -6.35
C LEU A 110 0.35 -3.72 -6.83
N LEU A 111 -0.91 -3.95 -6.45
CA LEU A 111 -2.02 -3.09 -6.88
C LEU A 111 -1.85 -1.63 -6.39
N PRO A 112 -1.56 -1.34 -5.11
CA PRO A 112 -1.25 0.02 -4.65
C PRO A 112 -0.05 0.63 -5.35
N LEU A 113 1.04 -0.14 -5.55
CA LEU A 113 2.23 0.35 -6.25
C LEU A 113 1.90 0.74 -7.69
N CYS A 114 1.14 -0.07 -8.43
CA CYS A 114 0.72 0.27 -9.77
C CYS A 114 -0.06 1.59 -9.80
N ILE A 115 -0.98 1.80 -8.85
CA ILE A 115 -1.74 3.06 -8.75
C ILE A 115 -0.82 4.25 -8.48
N ILE A 116 0.11 4.12 -7.52
CA ILE A 116 1.10 5.16 -7.21
C ILE A 116 1.95 5.48 -8.44
N SER A 117 2.50 4.46 -9.10
CA SER A 117 3.31 4.61 -10.30
C SER A 117 2.54 5.30 -11.43
N MET A 118 1.29 4.90 -11.71
CA MET A 118 0.48 5.55 -12.73
C MET A 118 0.22 7.03 -12.41
N CYS A 119 -0.05 7.37 -11.14
CA CYS A 119 -0.21 8.76 -10.70
C CYS A 119 1.06 9.58 -10.96
N TYR A 120 2.23 9.08 -10.53
CA TYR A 120 3.49 9.79 -10.69
C TYR A 120 3.95 9.88 -12.15
N ILE A 121 3.76 8.84 -12.96
CA ILE A 121 4.04 8.87 -14.41
C ILE A 121 3.16 9.93 -15.08
N GLY A 122 1.87 9.99 -14.74
CA GLY A 122 0.96 11.01 -15.26
C GLY A 122 1.37 12.44 -14.89
N ILE A 123 1.81 12.65 -13.64
CA ILE A 123 2.39 13.93 -13.19
C ILE A 123 3.62 14.26 -14.03
N TRP A 124 4.56 13.33 -14.16
CA TRP A 124 5.80 13.52 -14.91
C TRP A 124 5.53 13.95 -16.36
N ILE A 125 4.68 13.20 -17.08
CA ILE A 125 4.29 13.52 -18.45
C ILE A 125 3.65 14.92 -18.52
N LYS A 126 2.78 15.26 -17.57
CA LYS A 126 2.12 16.58 -17.56
C LYS A 126 3.13 17.71 -17.33
N VAL A 127 4.08 17.52 -16.42
CA VAL A 127 5.13 18.50 -16.11
C VAL A 127 6.06 18.67 -17.30
N CYS A 128 6.56 17.59 -17.91
CA CYS A 128 7.43 17.65 -19.09
C CYS A 128 6.74 18.29 -20.31
N ARG A 129 5.42 18.13 -20.44
CA ARG A 129 4.64 18.73 -21.54
C ARG A 129 4.24 20.18 -21.28
N ARG A 130 4.38 20.70 -20.06
CA ARG A 130 4.25 22.14 -19.82
C ARG A 130 5.54 22.80 -20.24
N SER A 131 5.51 23.57 -21.32
CA SER A 131 6.57 24.54 -21.62
C SER A 131 6.66 25.46 -20.41
N ILE A 132 7.78 25.42 -19.68
CA ILE A 132 8.05 26.36 -18.60
C ILE A 132 8.11 27.75 -19.26
N PRO A 133 7.17 28.67 -18.98
CA PRO A 133 7.25 30.03 -19.48
C PRO A 133 8.37 30.71 -18.70
N GLY A 134 9.60 30.56 -19.18
CA GLY A 134 10.81 30.94 -18.45
C GLY A 134 12.12 30.57 -19.13
N GLU A 135 12.12 29.69 -20.13
CA GLU A 135 13.25 29.64 -21.06
C GLU A 135 13.16 30.86 -21.98
N THR A 136 13.63 32.00 -21.48
CA THR A 136 14.32 32.99 -22.30
C THR A 136 15.35 32.20 -23.07
N LYS A 137 15.04 31.83 -24.32
CA LYS A 137 16.04 31.32 -25.25
C LYS A 137 17.18 32.32 -25.18
N GLY A 138 18.29 31.91 -24.55
CA GLY A 138 19.45 32.75 -24.40
C GLY A 138 19.82 33.24 -25.78
N THR A 139 19.57 34.53 -26.01
CA THR A 139 20.19 35.34 -27.05
C THR A 139 21.70 35.32 -26.78
N ASN A 140 22.36 34.21 -27.08
CA ASN A 140 23.81 34.02 -27.00
C ASN A 140 24.36 33.38 -28.28
N ALA A 141 23.54 33.24 -29.33
CA ALA A 141 23.99 32.80 -30.65
C ALA A 141 24.28 33.96 -31.63
N ASP A 142 23.98 35.21 -31.27
CA ASP A 142 24.11 36.39 -32.17
C ASP A 142 25.14 37.45 -31.72
N LEU A 143 26.04 37.14 -30.78
CA LEU A 143 27.14 38.04 -30.37
C LEU A 143 28.55 37.51 -30.69
N MET A 144 28.67 36.47 -31.53
CA MET A 144 29.94 36.04 -32.14
C MET A 144 29.76 35.73 -33.64
N ARG A 145 29.15 36.66 -34.39
CA ARG A 145 29.27 36.73 -35.84
C ARG A 145 29.55 38.16 -36.28
#